data_AF-A0A166SKH5-F1
#
_entry.id   AF-A0A166SKH5-F1
#
_cell.length_a   1.000
_cell.length_b   1.000
_cell.length_c   1.000
_cell.angle_alpha   90.00
_cell.angle_beta   90.00
_cell.angle_gamma   90.00
#
_symmetry.space_group_name_H-M   'P 1'
#
loop_
_entity.id
_entity.type
_entity.pdbx_description
1 polymer ?
#
loop_
_entity_poly.entity_id
_entity_poly.type
_entity_poly.pdbx_seq_one_letter_code
_entity_poly.pdbx_strand_id
1 'polypeptide(L)' 'MVFRHISKDIKDRALHLLSEGYITEDVCDIFDVSERSLCRWRANLEAHGSVIPPQQPI' A
#
# COMPACT_ATOMS: atom_id res chain seq x y z
N MET A 1 -4.88 -0.11 -14.31
CA MET A 1 -4.05 0.95 -13.70
C MET A 1 -2.68 0.94 -14.34
N VAL A 2 -2.18 2.11 -14.77
CA VAL A 2 -0.82 2.25 -15.33
C VAL A 2 0.19 2.21 -14.20
N PHE A 3 1.40 1.70 -14.45
CA PHE A 3 2.46 1.77 -13.46
C PHE A 3 2.81 3.23 -13.16
N ARG A 4 2.67 3.63 -11.89
CA ARG A 4 3.06 4.95 -11.40
C ARG A 4 3.80 4.81 -10.07
N HIS A 5 4.71 5.74 -9.80
CA HIS A 5 5.36 5.81 -8.51
C HIS A 5 4.37 6.36 -7.47
N ILE A 6 4.10 5.57 -6.44
CA ILE A 6 3.30 5.97 -5.27
C ILE A 6 4.26 6.17 -4.11
N SER A 7 4.21 7.37 -3.52
CA SER A 7 5.06 7.75 -2.39
C SER A 7 4.77 6.90 -1.14
N LYS A 8 5.73 6.87 -0.21
CA LYS A 8 5.63 6.04 1.01
C LYS A 8 4.43 6.46 1.87
N ASP A 9 4.24 7.75 2.04
CA ASP A 9 3.18 8.36 2.86
C ASP A 9 1.77 7.94 2.40
N ILE A 10 1.53 7.87 1.07
CA ILE A 10 0.25 7.39 0.53
C ILE A 10 0.02 5.92 0.86
N LYS A 11 1.06 5.09 0.77
CA LYS A 11 0.97 3.66 1.11
C LYS A 11 0.67 3.45 2.60
N ASP A 12 1.42 4.16 3.44
CA ASP A 12 1.23 4.12 4.90
C ASP A 12 -0.17 4.61 5.28
N ARG A 13 -0.63 5.71 4.68
CA ARG A 13 -1.97 6.25 4.92
C ARG A 13 -3.08 5.31 4.47
N ALA A 14 -2.94 4.67 3.30
CA ALA A 14 -3.90 3.70 2.81
C ALA A 14 -4.05 2.50 3.76
N LEU A 15 -2.92 1.93 4.23
CA LEU A 15 -2.96 0.84 5.19
C LEU A 15 -3.51 1.28 6.56
N HIS A 16 -3.22 2.51 6.99
CA HIS A 16 -3.79 3.06 8.22
C HIS A 16 -5.32 3.17 8.15
N LEU A 17 -5.90 3.66 7.04
CA LEU A 17 -7.36 3.70 6.88
C LEU A 17 -7.98 2.31 6.93
N LEU A 18 -7.35 1.30 6.31
CA LEU A 18 -7.83 -0.08 6.43
C LEU A 18 -7.78 -0.58 7.88
N SER A 19 -6.75 -0.21 8.65
CA SER A 19 -6.65 -0.59 10.07
C SER A 19 -7.71 0.06 10.96
N GLU A 20 -8.19 1.24 10.58
CA GLU A 20 -9.31 1.94 11.24
C GLU A 20 -10.69 1.41 10.81
N GLY A 21 -10.74 0.43 9.90
CA GLY A 21 -11.98 -0.23 9.46
C GLY A 21 -12.67 0.41 8.26
N TYR A 22 -12.00 1.29 7.52
CA TYR A 22 -12.52 1.80 6.25
C TYR A 22 -12.61 0.68 5.21
N ILE A 23 -13.61 0.77 4.33
CA ILE A 23 -13.88 -0.24 3.30
C ILE A 23 -12.77 -0.19 2.23
N THR A 24 -12.30 -1.36 1.83
CA THR A 24 -11.22 -1.51 0.83
C THR A 24 -11.53 -0.80 -0.48
N GLU A 25 -12.77 -0.86 -0.94
CA GLU A 25 -13.25 -0.22 -2.18
C GLU A 25 -13.06 1.31 -2.11
N ASP A 26 -13.53 1.96 -1.05
CA ASP A 26 -13.34 3.40 -0.84
C ASP A 26 -11.87 3.80 -0.78
N VAL A 27 -11.04 3.01 -0.09
CA VAL A 27 -9.59 3.26 0.00
C VAL A 27 -8.93 3.13 -1.37
N CYS A 28 -9.32 2.12 -2.17
CA CYS A 28 -8.84 1.95 -3.53
C CYS A 28 -9.20 3.15 -4.41
N ASP A 29 -10.43 3.64 -4.30
CA ASP A 29 -10.92 4.76 -5.10
C ASP A 29 -10.27 6.09 -4.70
N ILE A 30 -10.15 6.38 -3.40
CA ILE A 30 -9.53 7.61 -2.87
C ILE A 30 -8.08 7.74 -3.33
N PHE A 31 -7.30 6.66 -3.27
CA PHE A 31 -5.89 6.70 -3.63
C PHE A 31 -5.64 6.33 -5.09
N ASP A 32 -6.66 5.95 -5.85
CA ASP A 32 -6.56 5.39 -7.21
C ASP A 32 -5.52 4.25 -7.26
N VAL A 33 -5.75 3.22 -6.44
CA VAL A 33 -4.89 2.04 -6.29
C VAL A 33 -5.71 0.77 -6.28
N SER A 34 -5.11 -0.33 -6.70
CA SER A 34 -5.80 -1.62 -6.68
C SER A 34 -5.68 -2.28 -5.31
N GLU A 35 -6.66 -3.11 -4.97
CA GLU A 35 -6.61 -3.98 -3.79
C GLU A 35 -5.33 -4.84 -3.75
N ARG A 36 -4.89 -5.33 -4.92
CA ARG A 36 -3.62 -6.06 -5.05
C ARG A 36 -2.40 -5.25 -4.60
N SER A 37 -2.43 -3.93 -4.79
CA SER A 37 -1.36 -3.03 -4.30
C SER A 37 -1.40 -2.94 -2.79
N LEU A 38 -2.58 -2.81 -2.19
CA LEU A 38 -2.78 -2.82 -0.73
C LEU A 38 -2.29 -4.12 -0.12
N CYS A 39 -2.65 -5.28 -0.70
CA CYS A 39 -2.17 -6.58 -0.24
C CYS A 39 -0.64 -6.67 -0.27
N ARG A 40 -0.01 -6.19 -1.35
CA ARG A 40 1.46 -6.17 -1.46
C ARG A 40 2.11 -5.29 -0.40
N TRP A 41 1.57 -4.09 -0.15
CA TRP A 41 2.13 -3.18 0.85
C TRP A 41 1.98 -3.73 2.26
N ARG A 42 0.85 -4.36 2.57
CA ARG A 42 0.63 -5.05 3.83
C ARG A 42 1.62 -6.19 4.02
N ALA A 43 1.79 -7.05 3.00
CA ALA A 43 2.77 -8.13 3.04
C ALA A 43 4.20 -7.61 3.24
N ASN A 44 4.58 -6.52 2.57
CA ASN A 44 5.89 -5.89 2.78
C ASN A 44 6.03 -5.33 4.22
N LEU A 45 4.99 -4.69 4.74
CA LEU A 45 4.98 -4.14 6.10
C LEU A 45 5.14 -5.26 7.13
N GLU A 46 4.42 -6.37 6.98
CA GLU A 46 4.51 -7.55 7.84
C GLU A 46 5.87 -8.25 7.75
N ALA A 47 6.46 -8.35 6.55
CA ALA A 47 7.74 -9.03 6.33
C ALA A 47 8.97 -8.19 6.67
N HIS A 48 8.90 -6.86 6.50
CA HIS A 48 10.07 -5.97 6.52
C HIS A 48 9.93 -4.75 7.42
N GLY A 49 8.77 -4.54 8.06
CA GLY A 49 8.49 -3.33 8.84
C GLY A 49 8.33 -2.06 8.00
N SER A 50 8.21 -2.20 6.67
CA SER A 50 8.05 -1.08 5.74
C SER A 50 7.19 -1.49 4.55
N VAL A 51 6.28 -0.60 4.12
CA VAL A 51 5.49 -0.76 2.88
C VAL A 51 6.33 -0.78 1.61
N ILE A 52 7.55 -0.23 1.68
CA ILE A 52 8.57 -0.29 0.64
C ILE A 52 9.42 -1.55 0.89
N PRO A 53 9.49 -2.48 -0.07
CA PRO A 53 10.36 -3.65 0.05
C PRO A 53 11.82 -3.22 0.02
N PRO A 54 12.72 -3.95 0.70
CA PRO A 54 14.16 -3.68 0.63
C PRO A 54 14.62 -3.75 -0.84
N GLN A 55 15.52 -2.83 -1.23
CA GLN A 55 16.17 -2.93 -2.53
C GLN A 55 16.96 -4.23 -2.59
N GLN A 56 16.73 -5.04 -3.62
CA GLN A 56 17.60 -6.18 -3.88
C GLN A 56 19.00 -5.64 -4.20
N PRO A 57 20.07 -6.19 -3.58
CA PRO A 57 21.42 -5.89 -4.01
C PRO A 57 21.55 -6.26 -5.49
N ILE A 58 22.13 -5.36 -6.27
CA ILE A 58 22.44 -5.55 -7.69
C ILE A 58 23.62 -6.50 -7.85
#